data_AF-A0A7K7NH19-F1
#
_entry.id   AF-A0A7K7NH19-F1
#
_cell.length_a   1.000
_cell.length_b   1.000
_cell.length_c   1.000
_cell.angle_alpha   90.00
_cell.angle_beta   90.00
_cell.angle_gamma   90.00
#
_symmetry.space_group_name_H-M   'P 1'
#
loop_
_entity.id
_entity.type
_entity.pdbx_description
1 polymer ?
#
loop_
_entity_poly.entity_id
_entity_poly.type
_entity_poly.pdbx_seq_one_letter_code
_entity_poly.pdbx_strand_id
1 'polypeptide(L)'
;SAMELPPSHHRADRAAALAAGYVCYRRGSPGRGLRLRTVRRAGRRDIDGVGPKYHLELVLEDIVDQDSTVNSTAEVLYHLGNKNIAPDVQFTIEGELKNTDEADNIFYSQIKSLEKELVAENIPDSHGHVSPEMEPIRLLAWVASGYVMWQNSTENTKFQFAQIKHVKQVKRSDEYLEFDYMILLHEMVSQEIIPWQMTVLWHPQHGIQVTQDSRQPKHASE
;
A
#
# COMPACT_ATOMS: atom_id res chain seq x y z
N SER A 1 1.01 17.28 26.68
CA SER A 1 1.19 15.88 27.13
C SER A 1 0.66 14.92 26.08
N ALA A 2 1.24 13.72 25.96
CA ALA A 2 0.69 12.68 25.09
C ALA A 2 -0.60 12.13 25.69
N MET A 3 -1.65 12.03 24.87
CA MET A 3 -2.94 11.48 25.22
C MET A 3 -3.01 10.04 24.73
N GLU A 4 -3.29 9.10 25.63
CA GLU A 4 -3.56 7.72 25.25
C GLU A 4 -4.91 7.66 24.50
N LEU A 5 -4.92 6.97 23.37
CA LEU A 5 -6.12 6.75 22.58
C LEU A 5 -6.55 5.30 22.75
N PRO A 6 -7.85 5.02 22.92
CA PRO A 6 -8.36 3.66 22.75
C PRO A 6 -7.91 3.13 21.38
N PRO A 7 -7.37 1.90 21.29
CA PRO A 7 -6.92 1.35 20.00
C PRO A 7 -8.02 1.29 18.93
N SER A 8 -9.29 1.19 19.34
CA SER A 8 -10.46 1.23 18.46
C SER A 8 -10.92 2.65 18.08
N HIS A 9 -10.25 3.69 18.58
CA HIS A 9 -10.60 5.07 18.27
C HIS A 9 -10.31 5.37 16.79
N HIS A 10 -11.28 5.94 16.06
CA HIS A 10 -11.19 6.16 14.61
C HIS A 10 -9.89 6.86 14.16
N ARG A 11 -9.37 7.82 14.94
CA ARG A 11 -8.09 8.47 14.64
C ARG A 11 -6.88 7.54 14.74
N ALA A 12 -6.87 6.66 15.76
CA ALA A 12 -5.81 5.66 15.91
C ALA A 12 -5.85 4.65 14.77
N ASP A 13 -7.05 4.16 14.43
CA ASP A 13 -7.28 3.25 13.31
C ASP A 13 -6.87 3.86 11.95
N ARG A 14 -7.19 5.13 11.69
CA ARG A 14 -6.74 5.84 10.48
C ARG A 14 -5.22 5.96 10.39
N ALA A 15 -4.58 6.42 11.47
CA ALA A 15 -3.12 6.52 11.52
C ALA A 15 -2.44 5.15 11.38
N ALA A 16 -3.02 4.10 11.97
CA ALA A 16 -2.52 2.74 11.85
C ALA A 16 -2.69 2.17 10.44
N ALA A 17 -3.81 2.45 9.76
CA ALA A 17 -4.02 2.03 8.38
C ALA A 17 -3.00 2.69 7.44
N LEU A 18 -2.74 4.00 7.61
CA LEU A 18 -1.68 4.70 6.89
C LEU A 18 -0.30 4.08 7.19
N ALA A 19 0.04 3.88 8.46
CA ALA A 19 1.32 3.29 8.84
C ALA A 19 1.50 1.90 8.21
N ALA A 20 0.47 1.04 8.26
CA ALA A 20 0.52 -0.29 7.65
C ALA A 20 0.70 -0.23 6.13
N GLY A 21 -0.01 0.67 5.44
CA GLY A 21 0.16 0.90 4.01
C GLY A 21 1.58 1.37 3.66
N TYR A 22 2.15 2.28 4.45
CA TYR A 22 3.53 2.74 4.30
C TYR A 22 4.55 1.61 4.53
N VAL A 23 4.39 0.83 5.60
CA VAL A 23 5.24 -0.33 5.88
C VAL A 23 5.15 -1.34 4.73
N CYS A 24 3.95 -1.61 4.24
CA CYS A 24 3.73 -2.48 3.08
C CYS A 24 4.50 -1.95 1.87
N TYR A 25 4.38 -0.66 1.53
CA TYR A 25 5.14 -0.07 0.42
C TYR A 25 6.66 -0.24 0.59
N ARG A 26 7.18 -0.09 1.81
CA ARG A 26 8.62 -0.15 2.09
C ARG A 26 9.18 -1.58 2.19
N ARG A 27 8.34 -2.59 2.45
CA ARG A 27 8.78 -3.97 2.76
C ARG A 27 8.09 -5.07 1.94
N GLY A 28 7.10 -4.70 1.14
CA GLY A 28 6.35 -5.62 0.29
C GLY A 28 7.04 -5.87 -1.04
N SER A 29 6.56 -6.90 -1.71
CA SER A 29 7.01 -7.35 -3.03
C SER A 29 5.89 -8.16 -3.70
N PRO A 30 6.04 -8.59 -4.96
CA PRO A 30 5.10 -9.53 -5.57
C PRO A 30 4.91 -10.83 -4.77
N GLY A 31 5.89 -11.25 -3.96
CA GLY A 31 5.78 -12.39 -3.05
C GLY A 31 5.26 -12.09 -1.65
N ARG A 32 4.96 -10.83 -1.30
CA ARG A 32 4.52 -10.43 0.06
C ARG A 32 3.74 -9.13 0.08
N GLY A 33 2.56 -9.17 0.68
CA GLY A 33 1.81 -7.98 1.07
C GLY A 33 1.61 -7.95 2.58
N LEU A 34 1.64 -6.76 3.18
CA LEU A 34 1.39 -6.59 4.62
C LEU A 34 0.09 -5.80 4.81
N ARG A 35 -0.73 -6.23 5.78
CA ARG A 35 -1.92 -5.49 6.21
C ARG A 35 -1.98 -5.34 7.73
N LEU A 36 -2.69 -4.31 8.19
CA LEU A 36 -2.97 -4.13 9.61
C LEU A 36 -3.91 -5.23 10.10
N ARG A 37 -3.45 -6.03 11.07
CA ARG A 37 -4.29 -7.01 11.78
C ARG A 37 -4.90 -6.38 13.02
N THR A 38 -4.10 -5.71 13.83
CA THR A 38 -4.55 -5.14 15.12
C THR A 38 -3.70 -3.95 15.54
N VAL A 39 -4.35 -2.94 16.13
CA VAL A 39 -3.70 -1.88 16.90
C VAL A 39 -3.63 -2.33 18.35
N ARG A 40 -2.42 -2.52 18.89
CA ARG A 40 -2.23 -2.89 20.30
C ARG A 40 -2.28 -1.68 21.21
N ARG A 41 -1.61 -0.60 20.79
CA ARG A 41 -1.58 0.67 21.52
C ARG A 41 -1.56 1.84 20.55
N ALA A 42 -2.17 2.94 20.99
CA ALA A 42 -2.15 4.19 20.27
C ALA A 42 -2.04 5.36 21.24
N GLY A 43 -1.18 6.32 20.93
CA GLY A 43 -1.08 7.59 21.62
C GLY A 43 -1.04 8.74 20.60
N ARG A 44 -1.57 9.90 20.99
CA ARG A 44 -1.56 11.11 20.18
C ARG A 44 -0.95 12.27 20.95
N ARG A 45 -0.13 13.06 20.28
CA ARG A 45 0.45 14.28 20.81
C ARG A 45 0.29 15.38 19.77
N ASP A 46 -0.35 16.49 20.15
CA ASP A 46 -0.30 17.70 19.34
C ASP A 46 1.07 18.35 19.49
N ILE A 47 1.73 18.64 18.36
CA ILE A 47 2.98 19.38 18.33
C ILE A 47 2.65 20.80 17.86
N ASP A 48 2.86 21.77 18.75
CA ASP A 48 2.52 23.18 18.51
C ASP A 48 3.15 23.69 17.21
N GLY A 49 2.32 24.26 16.34
CA GLY A 49 2.73 24.78 15.03
C GLY A 49 3.10 23.74 13.97
N VAL A 50 3.08 22.43 14.29
CA VAL A 50 3.47 21.36 13.37
C VAL A 50 2.30 20.45 13.02
N GLY A 51 1.55 19.97 14.00
CA GLY A 51 0.39 19.08 13.79
C GLY A 51 0.35 17.85 14.71
N PRO A 52 -0.64 16.97 14.56
CA PRO A 52 -0.81 15.81 15.43
C PRO A 52 0.14 14.66 15.05
N LYS A 53 0.90 14.19 16.05
CA LYS A 53 1.76 13.01 15.98
C LYS A 53 1.14 11.83 16.70
N TYR A 54 1.07 10.70 16.02
CA TYR A 54 0.60 9.41 16.53
C TYR A 54 1.80 8.51 16.84
N HIS A 55 1.72 7.75 17.93
CA HIS A 55 2.65 6.69 18.30
C HIS A 55 1.84 5.41 18.42
N LEU A 56 2.25 4.37 17.70
CA LEU A 56 1.44 3.18 17.47
C LEU A 56 2.26 1.92 17.73
N GLU A 57 1.64 0.94 18.38
CA GLU A 57 2.10 -0.45 18.43
C GLU A 57 1.11 -1.30 17.63
N LEU A 58 1.58 -1.94 16.57
CA LEU A 58 0.78 -2.61 15.55
C LEU A 58 1.16 -4.09 15.45
N VAL A 59 0.18 -4.90 15.05
CA VAL A 59 0.42 -6.24 14.50
C VAL A 59 0.07 -6.20 13.02
N LEU A 60 1.05 -6.54 12.19
CA LEU A 60 0.90 -6.70 10.76
C LEU A 60 0.80 -8.19 10.43
N GLU A 61 0.06 -8.50 9.39
CA GLU A 61 -0.18 -9.85 8.88
C GLU A 61 0.21 -9.91 7.40
N ASP A 62 0.82 -11.03 7.00
CA ASP A 62 1.10 -11.30 5.59
C ASP A 62 -0.19 -11.70 4.87
N ILE A 63 -0.46 -11.06 3.73
CA ILE A 63 -1.65 -11.33 2.91
C ILE A 63 -1.60 -12.73 2.30
N VAL A 64 -0.39 -13.22 1.99
CA VAL A 64 -0.17 -14.53 1.37
C VAL A 64 -0.21 -15.64 2.42
N ASP A 65 0.21 -15.35 3.65
CA ASP A 65 0.33 -16.30 4.76
C ASP A 65 -0.27 -15.68 6.03
N GLN A 66 -1.58 -15.83 6.21
CA GLN A 66 -2.36 -15.15 7.25
C GLN A 66 -1.98 -15.53 8.69
N ASP A 67 -1.29 -16.66 8.86
CA ASP A 67 -0.75 -17.07 10.16
C ASP A 67 0.58 -16.36 10.47
N SER A 68 1.27 -15.85 9.45
CA SER A 68 2.49 -15.07 9.58
C SER A 68 2.18 -13.64 10.02
N THR A 69 2.54 -13.31 11.26
CA THR A 69 2.40 -11.96 11.80
C THR A 69 3.69 -11.42 12.35
N VAL A 70 3.79 -10.09 12.33
CA VAL A 70 4.93 -9.36 12.86
C VAL A 70 4.48 -8.15 13.64
N ASN A 71 5.17 -7.84 14.74
CA ASN A 71 4.92 -6.61 15.47
C ASN A 71 5.66 -5.46 14.80
N SER A 72 5.07 -4.27 14.85
CA SER A 72 5.67 -3.04 14.35
C SER A 72 5.36 -1.90 15.30
N THR A 73 6.33 -1.02 15.53
CA THR A 73 6.05 0.29 16.11
C THR A 73 6.08 1.32 14.99
N ALA A 74 5.20 2.31 15.05
CA ALA A 74 5.16 3.37 14.05
C ALA A 74 4.85 4.73 14.66
N GLU A 75 5.43 5.76 14.07
CA GLU A 75 5.08 7.15 14.33
C GLU A 75 4.55 7.78 13.04
N VAL A 76 3.43 8.50 13.15
CA VAL A 76 2.79 9.19 12.02
C VAL A 76 2.56 10.64 12.41
N LEU A 77 3.11 11.58 11.67
CA LEU A 77 2.89 13.02 11.88
C LEU A 77 2.14 13.58 10.68
N TYR A 78 0.94 14.11 10.93
CA TYR A 78 0.20 14.89 9.95
C TYR A 78 0.57 16.37 10.09
N HIS A 79 0.87 17.05 8.99
CA HIS A 79 1.22 18.46 9.01
C HIS A 79 -0.02 19.36 9.06
N LEU A 80 0.00 20.35 9.96
CA LEU A 80 -1.09 21.28 10.19
C LEU A 80 -1.33 22.16 8.96
N GLY A 81 -2.58 22.25 8.51
CA GLY A 81 -3.02 23.22 7.50
C GLY A 81 -2.51 22.97 6.06
N ASN A 82 -1.57 22.06 5.85
CA ASN A 82 -1.03 21.74 4.53
C ASN A 82 -1.44 20.34 4.08
N LYS A 83 -2.51 20.27 3.28
CA LYS A 83 -3.01 19.01 2.71
C LYS A 83 -2.16 18.49 1.54
N ASN A 84 -1.16 19.26 1.10
CA ASN A 84 -0.31 18.92 -0.05
C ASN A 84 1.03 18.30 0.38
N ILE A 85 1.25 18.08 1.67
CA ILE A 85 2.45 17.40 2.19
C ILE A 85 2.01 16.06 2.75
N ALA A 86 2.66 14.99 2.27
CA ALA A 86 2.48 13.64 2.79
C ALA A 86 2.85 13.58 4.28
N PRO A 87 2.15 12.77 5.10
CA PRO A 87 2.50 12.62 6.51
C PRO A 87 3.92 12.06 6.68
N ASP A 88 4.67 12.51 7.68
CA ASP A 88 5.94 11.85 8.03
C ASP A 88 5.63 10.50 8.72
N VAL A 89 6.25 9.43 8.23
CA VAL A 89 6.08 8.08 8.79
C VAL A 89 7.43 7.47 9.13
N GLN A 90 7.57 7.05 10.38
CA GLN A 90 8.70 6.25 10.85
C GLN A 90 8.17 4.93 11.37
N PHE A 91 8.92 3.85 11.20
CA PHE A 91 8.52 2.55 11.70
C PHE A 91 9.71 1.66 12.05
N THR A 92 9.45 0.69 12.91
CA THR A 92 10.31 -0.48 13.16
C THR A 92 9.50 -1.75 12.98
N ILE A 93 10.18 -2.85 12.72
CA ILE A 93 9.59 -4.20 12.68
C ILE A 93 10.38 -5.04 13.68
N GLU A 94 9.67 -5.76 14.55
CA GLU A 94 10.29 -6.68 15.49
C GLU A 94 10.50 -8.04 14.80
N GLY A 95 11.75 -8.47 14.72
CA GLY A 95 12.11 -9.74 14.08
C GLY A 95 12.34 -9.62 12.57
N GLU A 96 12.44 -10.78 11.92
CA GLU A 96 12.69 -10.88 10.48
C GLU A 96 11.40 -11.23 9.73
N LEU A 97 11.21 -10.58 8.59
CA LEU A 97 10.15 -10.97 7.67
C LEU A 97 10.62 -12.16 6.83
N LYS A 98 9.69 -13.04 6.45
CA LYS A 98 9.95 -14.18 5.56
C LYS A 98 10.68 -13.73 4.29
N ASN A 99 11.66 -14.50 3.84
CA ASN A 99 12.37 -14.23 2.60
C ASN A 99 11.42 -14.43 1.40
N THR A 100 11.46 -13.51 0.42
CA THR A 100 10.63 -13.54 -0.80
C THR A 100 11.44 -13.70 -2.08
N ASP A 101 12.78 -13.84 -2.00
CA ASP A 101 13.70 -13.80 -3.13
C ASP A 101 13.37 -14.85 -4.19
N GLU A 102 13.03 -16.07 -3.80
CA GLU A 102 12.68 -17.13 -4.75
C GLU A 102 11.39 -16.78 -5.51
N ALA A 103 10.32 -16.43 -4.78
CA ALA A 103 9.03 -16.06 -5.37
C ALA A 103 9.15 -14.82 -6.27
N ASP A 104 9.90 -13.82 -5.82
CA ASP A 104 10.15 -12.58 -6.56
C ASP A 104 10.98 -12.86 -7.82
N ASN A 105 12.02 -13.68 -7.77
CA ASN A 105 12.82 -14.03 -8.95
C ASN A 105 12.04 -14.89 -9.96
N ILE A 106 11.17 -15.79 -9.49
CA ILE A 106 10.25 -16.55 -10.36
C ILE A 106 9.32 -15.59 -11.10
N PHE A 107 8.64 -14.70 -10.38
CA PHE A 107 7.76 -13.70 -10.97
C PHE A 107 8.51 -12.81 -11.99
N TYR A 108 9.69 -12.32 -11.61
CA TYR A 108 10.53 -11.50 -12.49
C TYR A 108 10.86 -12.22 -13.81
N SER A 109 11.34 -13.46 -13.72
CA SER A 109 11.73 -14.27 -14.88
C SER A 109 10.53 -14.62 -15.76
N GLN A 110 9.37 -14.89 -15.15
CA GLN A 110 8.12 -15.14 -15.87
C GLN A 110 7.70 -13.90 -16.68
N ILE A 111 7.62 -12.72 -16.06
CA ILE A 111 7.19 -11.50 -16.76
C ILE A 111 8.19 -11.08 -17.85
N LYS A 112 9.51 -11.24 -17.63
CA LYS A 112 10.53 -10.96 -18.65
C LYS A 112 10.42 -11.89 -19.86
N SER A 113 10.02 -13.15 -19.66
CA SER A 113 9.96 -14.15 -20.74
C SER A 113 8.66 -14.12 -21.55
N LEU A 114 7.65 -13.33 -21.16
CA LEU A 114 6.41 -13.20 -21.91
C LEU A 114 6.65 -12.65 -23.33
N GLU A 115 6.20 -13.40 -24.35
CA GLU A 115 6.26 -12.98 -25.75
C GLU A 115 5.45 -11.71 -26.02
N LYS A 116 4.31 -11.55 -25.34
CA LYS A 116 3.43 -10.39 -25.42
C LYS A 116 3.41 -9.65 -24.08
N GLU A 117 3.04 -8.38 -24.11
CA GLU A 117 2.80 -7.60 -22.90
C GLU A 117 1.66 -8.22 -22.08
N LEU A 118 1.84 -8.31 -20.77
CA LEU A 118 0.75 -8.63 -19.85
C LEU A 118 -0.29 -7.51 -19.91
N VAL A 119 -1.55 -7.88 -20.14
CA VAL A 119 -2.70 -6.98 -20.03
C VAL A 119 -3.79 -7.73 -19.27
N ALA A 120 -4.33 -7.12 -18.22
CA ALA A 120 -5.40 -7.72 -17.43
C ALA A 120 -6.30 -6.65 -16.82
N GLU A 121 -7.51 -7.05 -16.42
CA GLU A 121 -8.53 -6.14 -15.92
C GLU A 121 -9.33 -6.77 -14.79
N ASN A 122 -9.92 -5.92 -13.95
CA ASN A 122 -10.84 -6.30 -12.88
C ASN A 122 -10.28 -7.41 -11.98
N ILE A 123 -9.19 -7.13 -11.26
CA ILE A 123 -8.54 -8.05 -10.31
C ILE A 123 -8.63 -7.48 -8.89
N PRO A 124 -9.32 -8.12 -7.93
CA PRO A 124 -10.18 -9.28 -8.11
C PRO A 124 -11.39 -9.00 -9.01
N ASP A 125 -12.02 -10.05 -9.53
CA ASP A 125 -13.26 -9.91 -10.31
C ASP A 125 -14.46 -9.53 -9.42
N SER A 126 -15.66 -9.44 -10.00
CA SER A 126 -16.88 -9.07 -9.28
C SER A 126 -17.29 -10.05 -8.17
N HIS A 127 -16.72 -11.25 -8.15
CA HIS A 127 -16.96 -12.27 -7.12
C HIS A 127 -15.82 -12.34 -6.10
N GLY A 128 -14.83 -11.45 -6.18
CA GLY A 128 -13.67 -11.45 -5.31
C GLY A 128 -12.60 -12.46 -5.72
N HIS A 129 -12.70 -13.07 -6.91
CA HIS A 129 -11.75 -14.08 -7.36
C HIS A 129 -10.49 -13.46 -7.96
N VAL A 130 -9.34 -14.06 -7.65
CA VAL A 130 -8.03 -13.76 -8.23
C VAL A 130 -7.43 -15.08 -8.68
N SER A 131 -7.06 -15.19 -9.95
CA SER A 131 -6.36 -16.38 -10.43
C SER A 131 -4.95 -16.42 -9.82
N PRO A 132 -4.39 -17.62 -9.54
CA PRO A 132 -3.06 -17.73 -8.94
C PRO A 132 -1.96 -17.00 -9.73
N GLU A 133 -2.07 -16.97 -11.06
CA GLU A 133 -1.14 -16.28 -11.96
C GLU A 133 -1.18 -14.75 -11.82
N MET A 134 -2.33 -14.19 -11.43
CA MET A 134 -2.51 -12.74 -11.25
C MET A 134 -2.21 -12.28 -9.82
N GLU A 135 -2.02 -13.20 -8.89
CA GLU A 135 -1.78 -12.86 -7.48
C GLU A 135 -0.52 -12.01 -7.27
N PRO A 136 0.65 -12.31 -7.90
CA PRO A 136 1.83 -11.45 -7.79
C PRO A 136 1.60 -10.04 -8.38
N ILE A 137 0.82 -9.94 -9.47
CA ILE A 137 0.46 -8.66 -10.11
C ILE A 137 -0.46 -7.84 -9.18
N ARG A 138 -1.41 -8.51 -8.52
CA ARG A 138 -2.30 -7.91 -7.53
C ARG A 138 -1.54 -7.45 -6.29
N LEU A 139 -0.62 -8.27 -5.78
CA LEU A 139 0.23 -7.91 -4.65
C LEU A 139 1.15 -6.73 -4.99
N LEU A 140 1.74 -6.70 -6.18
CA LEU A 140 2.53 -5.55 -6.64
C LEU A 140 1.69 -4.26 -6.65
N ALA A 141 0.46 -4.31 -7.16
CA ALA A 141 -0.45 -3.16 -7.12
C ALA A 141 -0.85 -2.77 -5.70
N TRP A 142 -1.13 -3.75 -4.83
CA TRP A 142 -1.42 -3.51 -3.42
C TRP A 142 -0.27 -2.78 -2.74
N VAL A 143 0.97 -3.26 -2.92
CA VAL A 143 2.16 -2.68 -2.31
C VAL A 143 2.42 -1.26 -2.87
N ALA A 144 2.34 -1.07 -4.18
CA ALA A 144 2.49 0.23 -4.82
C ALA A 144 1.42 1.23 -4.38
N SER A 145 0.18 0.76 -4.17
CA SER A 145 -0.90 1.62 -3.67
C SER A 145 -0.60 2.18 -2.28
N GLY A 146 0.24 1.51 -1.48
CA GLY A 146 0.73 2.03 -0.19
C GLY A 146 1.41 3.40 -0.32
N TYR A 147 2.15 3.63 -1.42
CA TYR A 147 2.74 4.94 -1.72
C TYR A 147 1.65 6.00 -2.01
N VAL A 148 0.71 5.68 -2.90
CA VAL A 148 -0.39 6.59 -3.26
C VAL A 148 -1.22 6.95 -2.04
N MET A 149 -1.61 5.95 -1.23
CA MET A 149 -2.35 6.15 0.01
C MET A 149 -1.55 7.02 0.99
N TRP A 150 -0.23 6.81 1.11
CA TRP A 150 0.62 7.62 1.96
C TRP A 150 0.69 9.08 1.51
N GLN A 151 0.97 9.33 0.24
CA GLN A 151 1.10 10.68 -0.30
C GLN A 151 -0.18 11.52 -0.17
N ASN A 152 -1.34 10.85 -0.10
CA ASN A 152 -2.64 11.52 -0.13
C ASN A 152 -3.42 11.44 1.20
N SER A 153 -2.84 10.83 2.24
CA SER A 153 -3.53 10.65 3.52
C SER A 153 -3.53 11.91 4.38
N THR A 154 -4.67 12.13 5.04
CA THR A 154 -4.86 13.11 6.11
C THR A 154 -5.39 12.41 7.37
N GLU A 155 -5.44 13.11 8.50
CA GLU A 155 -6.07 12.60 9.73
C GLU A 155 -7.56 12.21 9.53
N ASN A 156 -8.19 12.66 8.44
CA ASN A 156 -9.60 12.44 8.12
C ASN A 156 -9.86 11.44 7.01
N THR A 157 -8.85 10.78 6.47
CA THR A 157 -8.99 9.77 5.42
C THR A 157 -8.58 8.38 5.93
N LYS A 158 -9.17 7.34 5.34
CA LYS A 158 -8.73 5.95 5.47
C LYS A 158 -8.87 5.26 4.12
N PHE A 159 -7.78 5.21 3.37
CA PHE A 159 -7.77 4.50 2.09
C PHE A 159 -7.56 3.00 2.28
N GLN A 160 -8.18 2.23 1.39
CA GLN A 160 -7.92 0.80 1.20
C GLN A 160 -7.83 0.51 -0.29
N PHE A 161 -6.90 -0.36 -0.67
CA PHE A 161 -6.89 -0.92 -2.02
C PHE A 161 -8.10 -1.83 -2.21
N ALA A 162 -8.89 -1.58 -3.25
CA ALA A 162 -10.07 -2.37 -3.57
C ALA A 162 -9.85 -3.30 -4.76
N GLN A 163 -9.31 -2.76 -5.87
CA GLN A 163 -9.24 -3.48 -7.13
C GLN A 163 -8.17 -2.90 -8.06
N ILE A 164 -7.57 -3.73 -8.91
CA ILE A 164 -7.02 -3.30 -10.20
C ILE A 164 -8.17 -3.25 -11.19
N LYS A 165 -8.48 -2.07 -11.70
CA LYS A 165 -9.42 -1.92 -12.82
C LYS A 165 -8.78 -2.37 -14.12
N HIS A 166 -7.55 -1.94 -14.38
CA HIS A 166 -6.76 -2.30 -15.56
C HIS A 166 -5.27 -2.32 -15.19
N VAL A 167 -4.51 -3.22 -15.80
CA VAL A 167 -3.05 -3.24 -15.76
C VAL A 167 -2.49 -3.58 -17.14
N LYS A 168 -1.45 -2.86 -17.53
CA LYS A 168 -0.67 -3.15 -18.72
C LYS A 168 0.83 -3.13 -18.40
N GLN A 169 1.55 -4.16 -18.82
CA GLN A 169 3.00 -4.15 -18.84
C GLN A 169 3.51 -3.22 -19.94
N VAL A 170 4.51 -2.40 -19.60
CA VAL A 170 5.26 -1.60 -20.58
C VAL A 170 6.57 -2.32 -20.88
N LYS A 171 6.84 -2.66 -22.15
CA LYS A 171 8.13 -3.26 -22.51
C LYS A 171 9.28 -2.27 -22.30
N ARG A 172 10.33 -2.76 -21.65
CA ARG A 172 11.56 -2.02 -21.38
C ARG A 172 12.76 -2.82 -21.87
N SER A 173 13.82 -2.10 -22.24
CA SER A 173 15.11 -2.68 -22.62
C SER A 173 16.05 -2.87 -21.43
N ASP A 174 15.76 -2.27 -20.28
CA ASP A 174 16.57 -2.39 -19.07
C ASP A 174 16.09 -3.52 -18.16
N GLU A 175 16.67 -3.61 -16.97
CA GLU A 175 16.39 -4.66 -15.99
C GLU A 175 15.04 -4.48 -15.27
N TYR A 176 14.42 -3.32 -15.29
CA TYR A 176 13.16 -3.11 -14.56
C TYR A 176 11.96 -3.74 -15.28
N LEU A 177 10.98 -4.16 -14.49
CA LEU A 177 9.61 -4.34 -14.94
C LEU A 177 8.86 -3.03 -14.77
N GLU A 178 7.99 -2.70 -15.73
CA GLU A 178 7.10 -1.56 -15.65
C GLU A 178 5.67 -1.96 -15.93
N PHE A 179 4.77 -1.38 -15.14
CA PHE A 179 3.34 -1.59 -15.26
C PHE A 179 2.60 -0.27 -15.10
N ASP A 180 1.70 -0.01 -16.03
CA ASP A 180 0.69 1.03 -15.91
C ASP A 180 -0.57 0.42 -15.31
N TYR A 181 -0.91 0.86 -14.10
CA TYR A 181 -2.10 0.44 -13.38
C TYR A 181 -3.16 1.54 -13.38
N MET A 182 -4.41 1.13 -13.54
CA MET A 182 -5.56 1.84 -13.02
C MET A 182 -6.12 1.05 -11.85
N ILE A 183 -5.99 1.56 -10.64
CA ILE A 183 -6.51 0.95 -9.41
C ILE A 183 -7.73 1.70 -8.90
N LEU A 184 -8.51 1.03 -8.06
CA LEU A 184 -9.59 1.61 -7.30
C LEU A 184 -9.21 1.61 -5.82
N LEU A 185 -9.24 2.79 -5.22
CA LEU A 185 -9.09 2.97 -3.77
C LEU A 185 -10.46 3.22 -3.15
N HIS A 186 -10.78 2.52 -2.06
CA HIS A 186 -11.93 2.83 -1.22
C HIS A 186 -11.51 3.77 -0.11
N GLU A 187 -12.04 4.99 -0.09
CA GLU A 187 -11.89 5.90 1.03
C GLU A 187 -13.01 5.62 2.05
N MET A 188 -12.67 4.94 3.13
CA MET A 188 -13.61 4.34 4.08
C MET A 188 -14.37 5.38 4.92
N VAL A 189 -13.91 6.63 5.01
CA VAL A 189 -14.60 7.66 5.79
C VAL A 189 -15.78 8.24 5.03
N SER A 190 -15.58 8.57 3.75
CA SER A 190 -16.56 9.12 2.82
C SER A 190 -17.32 8.05 2.03
N GLN A 191 -16.84 6.80 2.08
CA GLN A 191 -17.34 5.66 1.30
C GLN A 191 -17.19 5.83 -0.21
N GLU A 192 -16.27 6.69 -0.66
CA GLU A 192 -16.00 6.87 -2.08
C GLU A 192 -15.08 5.79 -2.65
N ILE A 193 -15.40 5.31 -3.86
CA ILE A 193 -14.46 4.58 -4.71
C ILE A 193 -13.78 5.60 -5.63
N ILE A 194 -12.45 5.63 -5.58
CA ILE A 194 -11.61 6.62 -6.22
C ILE A 194 -10.69 5.91 -7.21
N PRO A 195 -10.87 6.13 -8.52
CA PRO A 195 -9.94 5.64 -9.52
C PRO A 195 -8.60 6.38 -9.43
N TRP A 196 -7.51 5.64 -9.50
CA TRP A 196 -6.15 6.18 -9.46
C TRP A 196 -5.30 5.51 -10.52
N GLN A 197 -4.61 6.30 -11.33
CA GLN A 197 -3.61 5.79 -12.26
C GLN A 197 -2.24 5.86 -11.61
N MET A 198 -1.43 4.81 -11.75
CA MET A 198 -0.05 4.80 -11.29
C MET A 198 0.85 3.99 -12.24
N THR A 199 2.05 4.50 -12.50
CA THR A 199 3.11 3.78 -13.21
C THR A 199 4.10 3.25 -12.18
N VAL A 200 4.34 1.94 -12.20
CA VAL A 200 5.12 1.23 -11.20
C VAL A 200 6.33 0.58 -11.86
N LEU A 201 7.51 0.94 -11.38
CA LEU A 201 8.76 0.24 -11.65
C LEU A 201 9.04 -0.77 -10.55
N TRP A 202 9.53 -1.93 -10.95
CA TRP A 202 9.93 -2.96 -9.99
C TRP A 202 11.10 -3.80 -10.48
N HIS A 203 12.00 -4.15 -9.56
CA HIS A 203 13.06 -5.14 -9.77
C HIS A 203 13.29 -5.89 -8.44
N PRO A 204 13.53 -7.21 -8.44
CA PRO A 204 13.67 -7.99 -7.20
C PRO A 204 14.74 -7.45 -6.24
N GLN A 205 15.83 -6.87 -6.76
CA GLN A 205 16.90 -6.31 -5.91
C GLN A 205 16.70 -4.84 -5.53
N HIS A 206 15.93 -4.09 -6.32
CA HIS A 206 15.78 -2.64 -6.12
C HIS A 206 14.46 -2.27 -5.46
N GLY A 207 13.51 -3.20 -5.39
CA GLY A 207 12.19 -2.99 -4.82
C GLY A 207 11.25 -2.25 -5.77
N ILE A 208 10.22 -1.65 -5.18
CA ILE A 208 9.11 -0.99 -5.89
C ILE A 208 9.35 0.52 -5.89
N GLN A 209 9.03 1.15 -7.01
CA GLN A 209 8.98 2.60 -7.15
C GLN A 209 7.74 3.00 -7.95
N VAL A 210 6.96 3.93 -7.40
CA VAL A 210 5.89 4.62 -8.16
C VAL A 210 6.51 5.86 -8.80
N THR A 211 6.56 5.92 -10.13
CA THR A 211 7.23 7.00 -10.88
C THR A 211 6.27 8.10 -11.30
N GLN A 212 5.00 7.75 -11.51
CA GLN A 212 3.92 8.66 -11.83
C GLN A 212 2.65 8.16 -11.15
N ASP A 213 1.84 9.08 -10.63
CA ASP A 213 0.52 8.76 -10.15
C ASP A 213 -0.42 9.96 -10.30
N SER A 214 -1.72 9.67 -10.47
CA SER A 214 -2.74 10.71 -10.55
C SER A 214 -4.13 10.16 -10.22
N ARG A 215 -4.88 10.92 -9.43
CA ARG A 215 -6.31 10.69 -9.20
C ARG A 215 -7.08 10.90 -10.50
N GLN A 216 -7.91 9.94 -10.87
CA GLN A 216 -8.70 10.00 -12.09
C GLN A 216 -10.17 10.37 -11.81
N PRO A 217 -10.86 11.04 -12.75
CA PRO A 217 -12.29 11.28 -12.66
C PRO A 217 -13.09 9.97 -12.56
N LYS A 218 -14.23 9.99 -11.85
CA LYS A 218 -15.12 8.81 -11.68
C LYS A 218 -15.61 8.21 -13.00
N HIS A 219 -15.60 8.99 -14.10
CA HIS A 219 -16.11 8.60 -15.42
C HIS A 219 -15.02 8.50 -16.51
N ALA A 220 -13.74 8.54 -16.17
CA ALA A 220 -12.67 8.48 -17.18
C ALA A 220 -12.47 7.08 -17.81
N SER A 221 -13.47 6.19 -17.71
CA SER A 221 -13.34 4.77 -18.02
C SER A 221 -14.61 4.16 -18.64
N GLU A 222 -15.48 4.98 -19.23
CA GLU A 222 -16.50 4.50 -20.18
C GLU A 222 -15.98 4.52 -21.62
#